data_AF-A0A819PD10-F1
#
_entry.id   AF-A0A819PD10-F1
#
_cell.length_a   1.000
_cell.length_b   1.000
_cell.length_c   1.000
_cell.angle_alpha   90.00
_cell.angle_beta   90.00
_cell.angle_gamma   90.00
#
_symmetry.space_group_name_H-M   'P 1'
#
loop_
_entity.id
_entity.type
_entity.pdbx_description
1 polymer ?
#
loop_
_entity_poly.entity_id
_entity_poly.type
_entity_poly.pdbx_seq_one_letter_code
_entity_poly.pdbx_strand_id
1 'polypeptide(L)'
;MLHFARQQYINDKRELVKIDEFRKTYTVDKAIEWYTKDSFFYRLLNGALRSENFEVIYKFRSFIADLHQQLKTMHQNYVDQLFSSTDKNVFEVYRGQLLPKREFEKLKKNINGFVAMNTFLSTTTHKSIALMFSGNGENRPELESVLFVIKMKQTYLTEPFADISVASNMIDENEVLFSIGSIFRIDSIHALSETQWHIDLSLVTHNDEDVVRFSQYLRESVDSKPTFIDLIDIFFNMNDYQRAAHYSKTLLKKISLTNVERSEIYLALGQAVTGQFVADNSSQTIRRRLFVARTIRRRTIRRRTIRRMDNSSHA
;
A
#
# COMPACT_ATOMS: atom_id res chain seq x y z
N MET A 1 13.35 12.02 -5.31
CA MET A 1 13.90 10.88 -4.55
C MET A 1 15.30 11.17 -3.97
N LEU A 2 16.36 11.20 -4.77
CA LEU A 2 17.75 11.21 -4.27
C LEU A 2 18.12 12.41 -3.41
N HIS A 3 17.64 13.61 -3.73
CA HIS A 3 17.85 14.79 -2.89
C HIS A 3 17.29 14.60 -1.47
N PHE A 4 16.08 14.05 -1.36
CA PHE A 4 15.46 13.72 -0.07
C PHE A 4 16.27 12.66 0.67
N ALA A 5 16.70 11.59 -0.01
CA ALA A 5 17.53 10.55 0.62
C ALA A 5 18.84 11.12 1.20
N ARG A 6 19.52 12.00 0.47
CA ARG A 6 20.74 12.67 0.97
C ARG A 6 20.50 13.52 2.22
N GLN A 7 19.34 14.19 2.30
CA GLN A 7 18.98 14.96 3.49
C GLN A 7 18.75 14.05 4.71
N GLN A 8 18.12 12.88 4.51
CA GLN A 8 17.89 11.92 5.59
C GLN A 8 19.19 11.29 6.11
N TYR A 9 20.17 11.08 5.22
CA TYR A 9 21.44 10.42 5.53
C TYR A 9 22.64 11.37 5.51
N ILE A 10 22.44 12.67 5.78
CA ILE A 10 23.51 13.68 5.68
C ILE A 10 24.73 13.36 6.55
N ASN A 11 24.50 12.68 7.68
CA ASN A 11 25.55 12.27 8.62
C ASN A 11 26.03 10.82 8.43
N ASP A 12 25.46 10.08 7.48
CA ASP A 12 25.83 8.69 7.21
C ASP A 12 26.63 8.59 5.90
N LYS A 13 27.96 8.64 6.03
CA LYS A 13 28.87 8.55 4.88
C LYS A 13 28.70 7.27 4.07
N ARG A 14 28.34 6.15 4.70
CA ARG A 14 28.17 4.86 4.01
C ARG A 14 26.95 4.90 3.10
N GLU A 15 25.85 5.43 3.62
CA GLU A 15 24.62 5.58 2.84
C GLU A 15 24.74 6.65 1.75
N LEU A 16 25.47 7.73 1.99
CA LEU A 16 25.76 8.73 0.95
C LEU A 16 26.51 8.12 -0.25
N VAL A 17 27.47 7.22 -0.01
CA VAL A 17 28.17 6.49 -1.08
C VAL A 17 27.20 5.61 -1.87
N LYS A 18 26.31 4.86 -1.20
CA LYS A 18 25.28 4.04 -1.87
C LYS A 18 24.30 4.89 -2.68
N ILE A 19 23.96 6.10 -2.20
CA ILE A 19 23.13 7.06 -2.96
C ILE A 19 23.83 7.52 -4.24
N ASP A 20 25.15 7.76 -4.17
CA ASP A 20 25.94 8.14 -5.34
C ASP A 20 26.14 6.99 -6.33
N GLU A 21 26.31 5.76 -5.83
CA GLU A 21 26.33 4.55 -6.62
C GLU A 21 25.01 4.38 -7.38
N PHE A 22 23.87 4.42 -6.68
CA PHE A 22 22.55 4.32 -7.29
C PHE A 22 22.37 5.34 -8.41
N ARG A 23 22.74 6.60 -8.18
CA ARG A 23 22.62 7.67 -9.18
C ARG A 23 23.36 7.34 -10.48
N LYS A 24 24.48 6.62 -10.40
CA LYS A 24 25.34 6.30 -11.54
C LYS A 24 24.97 4.99 -12.23
N THR A 25 24.49 4.01 -11.48
CA THR A 25 24.36 2.62 -11.96
C THR A 25 22.93 2.12 -12.04
N TYR A 26 21.94 2.86 -11.53
CA TYR A 26 20.54 2.44 -11.58
C TYR A 26 20.00 2.42 -13.00
N THR A 27 19.35 1.33 -13.33
CA THR A 27 18.52 1.12 -14.51
C THR A 27 17.22 0.43 -14.10
N VAL A 28 16.17 0.51 -14.92
CA VAL A 28 14.82 0.00 -14.56
C VAL A 28 14.80 -1.51 -14.33
N ASP A 29 15.70 -2.26 -14.96
CA ASP A 29 15.91 -3.70 -14.79
C ASP A 29 16.64 -4.07 -13.49
N LYS A 30 17.13 -3.09 -12.72
CA LYS A 30 17.81 -3.29 -11.43
C LYS A 30 16.97 -2.86 -10.23
N ALA A 31 15.67 -2.63 -10.42
CA ALA A 31 14.81 -2.16 -9.33
C ALA A 31 14.75 -3.16 -8.17
N ILE A 32 14.60 -4.46 -8.45
CA ILE A 32 14.62 -5.53 -7.44
C ILE A 32 15.99 -5.64 -6.75
N GLU A 33 17.07 -5.58 -7.52
CA GLU A 33 18.45 -5.60 -6.99
C GLU A 33 18.63 -4.49 -5.95
N TRP A 34 18.26 -3.25 -6.30
CA TRP A 34 18.37 -2.10 -5.41
C TRP A 34 17.38 -2.12 -4.23
N TYR A 35 16.21 -2.73 -4.41
CA TYR A 35 15.22 -2.89 -3.35
C TYR A 35 15.68 -3.88 -2.27
N THR A 36 16.31 -4.98 -2.67
CA THR A 36 16.81 -6.03 -1.76
C THR A 36 18.19 -5.73 -1.18
N LYS A 37 18.97 -4.85 -1.83
CA LYS A 37 20.25 -4.39 -1.29
C LYS A 37 20.05 -3.68 0.04
N ASP A 38 20.87 -4.02 1.04
CA ASP A 38 20.96 -3.27 2.29
C ASP A 38 21.40 -1.82 2.01
N SER A 39 20.43 -0.93 1.84
CA SER A 39 20.62 0.44 1.39
C SER A 39 19.46 1.33 1.84
N PHE A 40 19.63 2.64 1.64
CA PHE A 40 18.63 3.65 1.90
C PHE A 40 17.27 3.36 1.25
N PHE A 41 17.23 2.64 0.12
CA PHE A 41 15.99 2.34 -0.59
C PHE A 41 15.02 1.52 0.25
N TYR A 42 15.44 0.33 0.66
CA TYR A 42 14.63 -0.57 1.45
C TYR A 42 14.08 0.13 2.69
N ARG A 43 14.95 0.84 3.43
CA ARG A 43 14.58 1.51 4.68
C ARG A 43 13.63 2.70 4.48
N LEU A 44 13.96 3.64 3.59
CA LEU A 44 13.13 4.83 3.38
C LEU A 44 11.79 4.47 2.75
N LEU A 45 11.79 3.57 1.76
CA LEU A 45 10.57 3.18 1.06
C LEU A 45 9.65 2.37 1.98
N ASN A 46 10.15 1.30 2.62
CA ASN A 46 9.29 0.51 3.51
C ASN A 46 8.87 1.29 4.76
N GLY A 47 9.73 2.18 5.28
CA GLY A 47 9.35 3.11 6.35
C GLY A 47 8.18 3.99 5.93
N ALA A 48 8.27 4.64 4.77
CA ALA A 48 7.22 5.51 4.25
C ALA A 48 5.92 4.77 3.95
N LEU A 49 6.01 3.55 3.40
CA LEU A 49 4.87 2.70 3.10
C LEU A 49 4.15 2.23 4.37
N ARG A 50 4.90 1.80 5.40
CA ARG A 50 4.32 1.41 6.71
C ARG A 50 3.67 2.57 7.45
N SER A 51 4.24 3.77 7.34
CA SER A 51 3.70 4.97 7.98
C SER A 51 2.67 5.72 7.12
N GLU A 52 2.35 5.20 5.93
CA GLU A 52 1.50 5.86 4.94
C GLU A 52 1.92 7.31 4.67
N ASN A 53 3.24 7.56 4.60
CA ASN A 53 3.77 8.88 4.31
C ASN A 53 3.70 9.14 2.81
N PHE A 54 2.54 9.61 2.37
CA PHE A 54 2.24 9.89 0.96
C PHE A 54 3.25 10.85 0.31
N GLU A 55 3.84 11.79 1.05
CA GLU A 55 4.82 12.72 0.47
C GLU A 55 6.09 11.98 0.08
N VAL A 56 6.59 11.10 0.96
CA VAL A 56 7.76 10.28 0.68
C VAL A 56 7.43 9.24 -0.38
N ILE A 57 6.30 8.51 -0.28
CA ILE A 57 5.84 7.57 -1.30
C ILE A 57 5.81 8.23 -2.68
N TYR A 58 5.24 9.44 -2.77
CA TYR A 58 5.20 10.19 -4.03
C TYR A 58 6.61 10.54 -4.54
N LYS A 59 7.56 10.88 -3.67
CA LYS A 59 8.96 11.13 -4.07
C LYS A 59 9.65 9.88 -4.65
N PHE A 60 9.20 8.68 -4.27
CA PHE A 60 9.71 7.38 -4.73
C PHE A 60 8.84 6.72 -5.83
N ARG A 61 7.74 7.36 -6.25
CA ARG A 61 6.73 6.78 -7.17
C ARG A 61 7.30 6.13 -8.45
N SER A 62 8.32 6.73 -9.05
CA SER A 62 8.93 6.18 -10.27
C SER A 62 9.63 4.85 -9.98
N PHE A 63 10.41 4.78 -8.89
CA PHE A 63 11.05 3.53 -8.47
C PHE A 63 10.03 2.46 -8.08
N ILE A 64 8.93 2.85 -7.40
CA ILE A 64 7.83 1.93 -7.08
C ILE A 64 7.22 1.34 -8.36
N ALA A 65 7.02 2.18 -9.39
CA ALA A 65 6.50 1.73 -10.67
C ALA A 65 7.47 0.80 -11.40
N ASP A 66 8.76 1.11 -11.39
CA ASP A 66 9.81 0.27 -12.00
C ASP A 66 9.87 -1.10 -11.30
N LEU A 67 9.86 -1.13 -9.96
CA LEU A 67 9.88 -2.35 -9.16
C LEU A 67 8.63 -3.22 -9.40
N HIS A 68 7.44 -2.60 -9.43
CA HIS A 68 6.20 -3.29 -9.76
C HIS A 68 6.25 -3.88 -11.17
N GLN A 69 6.73 -3.11 -12.15
CA GLN A 69 6.79 -3.55 -13.54
C GLN A 69 7.80 -4.69 -13.73
N GLN A 70 8.94 -4.65 -13.06
CA GLN A 70 9.92 -5.74 -13.06
C GLN A 70 9.32 -7.02 -12.47
N LEU A 71 8.65 -6.93 -11.31
CA LEU A 71 7.95 -8.07 -10.72
C LEU A 71 6.88 -8.63 -11.64
N LYS A 72 6.10 -7.77 -12.31
CA LYS A 72 5.07 -8.18 -13.25
C LYS A 72 5.64 -8.95 -14.45
N THR A 73 6.80 -8.54 -14.96
CA THR A 73 7.48 -9.26 -16.04
C THR A 73 8.00 -10.62 -15.56
N MET A 74 8.50 -10.72 -14.33
CA MET A 74 8.96 -11.99 -13.76
C MET A 74 7.80 -12.94 -13.41
N HIS A 75 6.65 -12.37 -13.01
CA HIS A 75 5.49 -13.10 -12.49
C HIS A 75 4.97 -14.16 -13.46
N GLN A 76 4.81 -13.85 -14.75
CA GLN A 76 4.26 -14.78 -15.73
C GLN A 76 5.11 -16.05 -15.83
N ASN A 77 6.42 -15.87 -16.04
CA ASN A 77 7.36 -16.98 -16.10
C ASN A 77 7.36 -17.80 -14.80
N TYR A 78 7.28 -17.14 -13.65
CA TYR A 78 7.28 -17.81 -12.36
C TYR A 78 6.01 -18.64 -12.13
N VAL A 79 4.83 -18.10 -12.44
CA VAL A 79 3.56 -18.82 -12.37
C VAL A 79 3.57 -20.03 -13.29
N ASP A 80 4.03 -19.87 -14.53
CA ASP A 80 4.12 -20.99 -15.48
C ASP A 80 5.04 -22.10 -14.96
N GLN A 81 6.19 -21.75 -14.38
CA GLN A 81 7.11 -22.71 -13.77
C GLN A 81 6.53 -23.40 -12.52
N LEU A 82 5.89 -22.65 -11.64
CA LEU A 82 5.30 -23.16 -10.40
C LEU A 82 4.26 -24.25 -10.65
N PHE A 83 3.36 -24.04 -11.61
CA PHE A 83 2.24 -24.95 -11.86
C PHE A 83 2.53 -25.99 -12.96
N SER A 84 3.60 -25.83 -13.73
CA SER A 84 4.07 -26.91 -14.64
C SER A 84 4.87 -27.98 -13.90
N SER A 85 5.48 -27.64 -12.76
CA SER A 85 6.39 -28.52 -12.02
C SER A 85 5.74 -29.28 -10.86
N THR A 86 4.48 -28.97 -10.51
CA THR A 86 3.85 -29.50 -9.31
C THR A 86 2.42 -29.98 -9.59
N ASP A 87 2.09 -31.22 -9.20
CA ASP A 87 0.71 -31.74 -9.17
C ASP A 87 -0.17 -31.03 -8.09
N LYS A 88 0.39 -30.06 -7.37
CA LYS A 88 -0.29 -29.32 -6.32
C LYS A 88 -0.98 -28.08 -6.89
N ASN A 89 -2.29 -28.01 -6.70
CA ASN A 89 -3.10 -26.83 -7.06
C ASN A 89 -2.94 -25.65 -6.08
N VAL A 90 -2.16 -25.83 -5.01
CA VAL A 90 -1.94 -24.83 -3.96
C VAL A 90 -0.44 -24.74 -3.67
N PHE A 91 0.08 -23.53 -3.75
CA PHE A 91 1.45 -23.18 -3.38
C PHE A 91 1.46 -22.35 -2.09
N GLU A 92 2.48 -22.52 -1.27
CA GLU A 92 2.58 -21.87 0.03
C GLU A 92 3.91 -21.13 0.17
N VAL A 93 3.83 -19.91 0.68
CA VAL A 93 5.00 -19.12 1.11
C VAL A 93 4.80 -18.60 2.52
N TYR A 94 5.91 -18.31 3.18
CA TYR A 94 5.96 -18.07 4.60
C TYR A 94 6.56 -16.70 4.89
N ARG A 95 6.06 -16.04 5.93
CA ARG A 95 6.65 -14.81 6.45
C ARG A 95 6.56 -14.80 7.97
N GLY A 96 7.70 -14.70 8.64
CA GLY A 96 7.72 -14.43 10.07
C GLY A 96 7.92 -12.96 10.37
N GLN A 97 7.25 -12.46 11.40
CA GLN A 97 7.56 -11.14 11.98
C GLN A 97 7.03 -11.03 13.41
N LEU A 98 7.59 -10.08 14.15
CA LEU A 98 6.98 -9.58 15.37
C LEU A 98 5.93 -8.53 15.04
N LEU A 99 4.72 -8.70 15.56
CA LEU A 99 3.59 -7.82 15.31
C LEU A 99 3.12 -7.15 16.61
N PRO A 100 2.87 -5.83 16.64
CA PRO A 100 2.27 -5.20 17.82
C PRO A 100 0.94 -5.84 18.20
N LYS A 101 0.73 -6.09 19.49
CA LYS A 101 -0.50 -6.70 20.03
C LYS A 101 -1.77 -6.05 19.49
N ARG A 102 -1.79 -4.72 19.42
CA ARG A 102 -2.92 -3.96 18.87
C ARG A 102 -3.23 -4.32 17.41
N GLU A 103 -2.21 -4.46 16.57
CA GLU A 103 -2.40 -4.84 15.16
C GLU A 103 -2.81 -6.30 15.04
N PHE A 104 -2.23 -7.18 15.87
CA PHE A 104 -2.64 -8.58 15.94
C PHE A 104 -4.11 -8.76 16.34
N GLU A 105 -4.57 -8.02 17.35
CA GLU A 105 -5.98 -8.05 17.78
C GLU A 105 -6.94 -7.51 16.71
N LYS A 106 -6.49 -6.63 15.81
CA LYS A 106 -7.29 -6.25 14.63
C LYS A 106 -7.43 -7.41 13.65
N LEU A 107 -6.35 -8.18 13.41
CA LEU A 107 -6.39 -9.35 12.54
C LEU A 107 -7.34 -10.41 13.09
N LYS A 108 -7.28 -10.70 14.40
CA LYS A 108 -8.23 -11.62 15.08
C LYS A 108 -9.69 -11.22 14.92
N LYS A 109 -10.00 -9.94 15.04
CA LYS A 109 -11.36 -9.41 14.87
C LYS A 109 -11.83 -9.41 13.41
N ASN A 110 -10.92 -9.64 12.46
CA ASN A 110 -11.15 -9.54 11.03
C ASN A 110 -10.94 -10.90 10.31
N ILE A 111 -11.07 -12.02 11.03
CA ILE A 111 -11.09 -13.36 10.40
C ILE A 111 -12.22 -13.41 9.36
N ASN A 112 -11.96 -14.08 8.24
CA ASN A 112 -12.72 -14.07 6.99
C ASN A 112 -12.77 -12.72 6.25
N GLY A 113 -12.22 -11.66 6.83
CA GLY A 113 -12.05 -10.37 6.18
C GLY A 113 -10.76 -10.27 5.36
N PHE A 114 -10.50 -9.08 4.84
CA PHE A 114 -9.33 -8.79 4.02
C PHE A 114 -8.26 -8.00 4.78
N VAL A 115 -7.01 -8.24 4.43
CA VAL A 115 -5.85 -7.43 4.81
C VAL A 115 -5.05 -7.08 3.57
N ALA A 116 -4.74 -5.80 3.40
CA ALA A 116 -3.86 -5.32 2.35
C ALA A 116 -2.46 -5.08 2.90
N MET A 117 -1.44 -5.48 2.14
CA MET A 117 -0.04 -5.19 2.50
C MET A 117 0.39 -3.90 1.82
N ASN A 118 0.64 -2.87 2.63
CA ASN A 118 1.03 -1.54 2.15
C ASN A 118 2.48 -1.48 1.65
N THR A 119 3.28 -2.54 1.85
CA THR A 119 4.65 -2.67 1.35
C THR A 119 4.73 -3.74 0.26
N PHE A 120 5.84 -3.78 -0.49
CA PHE A 120 6.22 -5.02 -1.15
C PHE A 120 6.43 -6.08 -0.07
N LEU A 121 5.74 -7.21 -0.20
CA LEU A 121 5.71 -8.22 0.84
C LEU A 121 6.77 -9.28 0.53
N SER A 122 7.86 -9.23 1.28
CA SER A 122 8.91 -10.26 1.24
C SER A 122 8.42 -11.51 1.98
N THR A 123 8.51 -12.66 1.32
CA THR A 123 8.20 -13.98 1.86
C THR A 123 9.26 -14.97 1.40
N THR A 124 9.24 -16.18 1.95
CA THR A 124 10.17 -17.26 1.57
C THR A 124 9.41 -18.55 1.36
N THR A 125 9.91 -19.40 0.46
CA THR A 125 9.41 -20.78 0.30
C THR A 125 9.80 -21.69 1.46
N HIS A 126 10.74 -21.28 2.31
CA HIS A 126 11.27 -22.07 3.42
C HIS A 126 10.67 -21.63 4.76
N LYS A 127 9.81 -22.49 5.33
CA LYS A 127 9.19 -22.24 6.65
C LYS A 127 10.22 -21.98 7.76
N SER A 128 11.37 -22.66 7.73
CA SER A 128 12.44 -22.48 8.72
C SER A 128 13.03 -21.06 8.68
N ILE A 129 13.22 -20.49 7.48
CA ILE A 129 13.69 -19.11 7.31
C ILE A 129 12.67 -18.13 7.88
N ALA A 130 11.39 -18.30 7.55
CA ALA A 130 10.34 -17.48 8.10
C ALA A 130 10.26 -17.54 9.63
N LEU A 131 10.42 -18.72 10.24
CA LEU A 131 10.43 -18.87 11.70
C LEU A 131 11.59 -18.13 12.38
N MET A 132 12.76 -18.02 11.72
CA MET A 132 13.85 -17.19 12.24
C MET A 132 13.44 -15.70 12.33
N PHE A 133 12.66 -15.22 11.36
CA PHE A 133 12.15 -13.84 11.35
C PHE A 133 10.97 -13.58 12.30
N SER A 134 10.16 -14.59 12.65
CA SER A 134 9.09 -14.40 13.65
C SER A 134 9.66 -14.23 15.06
N GLY A 135 10.86 -14.75 15.31
CA GLY A 135 11.44 -14.83 16.65
C GLY A 135 10.69 -15.82 17.55
N ASN A 136 11.03 -15.82 18.83
CA ASN A 136 10.42 -16.70 19.84
C ASN A 136 9.31 -16.02 20.68
N GLY A 137 9.06 -14.73 20.46
CA GLY A 137 8.05 -13.96 21.21
C GLY A 137 8.40 -13.73 22.70
N GLU A 138 9.52 -14.25 23.17
CA GLU A 138 9.95 -14.13 24.56
C GLU A 138 10.46 -12.72 24.85
N ASN A 139 10.22 -12.24 26.07
CA ASN A 139 10.72 -10.95 26.58
C ASN A 139 10.24 -9.70 25.82
N ARG A 140 9.14 -9.79 25.05
CA ARG A 140 8.57 -8.64 24.33
C ARG A 140 7.06 -8.53 24.57
N PRO A 141 6.63 -8.05 25.75
CA PRO A 141 5.23 -8.12 26.17
C PRO A 141 4.23 -7.33 25.31
N GLU A 142 4.68 -6.43 24.43
CA GLU A 142 3.82 -5.67 23.52
C GLU A 142 3.78 -6.24 22.09
N LEU A 143 4.56 -7.28 21.81
CA LEU A 143 4.69 -7.88 20.49
C LEU A 143 4.27 -9.35 20.53
N GLU A 144 3.68 -9.81 19.44
CA GLU A 144 3.31 -11.20 19.19
C GLU A 144 4.25 -11.75 18.12
N SER A 145 4.81 -12.94 18.34
CA SER A 145 5.56 -13.66 17.30
C SER A 145 4.58 -14.33 16.36
N VAL A 146 4.59 -13.92 15.09
CA VAL A 146 3.62 -14.36 14.10
C VAL A 146 4.32 -14.99 12.91
N LEU A 147 3.86 -16.18 12.52
CA LEU A 147 4.14 -16.81 11.24
C LEU A 147 2.90 -16.71 10.33
N PHE A 148 3.03 -15.98 9.24
CA PHE A 148 2.05 -15.97 8.16
C PHE A 148 2.33 -17.11 7.20
N VAL A 149 1.26 -17.84 6.83
CA VAL A 149 1.27 -18.84 5.76
C VAL A 149 0.32 -18.39 4.68
N ILE A 150 0.90 -18.06 3.52
CA ILE A 150 0.18 -17.48 2.40
C ILE A 150 -0.02 -18.55 1.34
N LYS A 151 -1.28 -18.91 1.12
CA LYS A 151 -1.73 -19.89 0.14
C LYS A 151 -2.09 -19.19 -1.17
N MET A 152 -1.53 -19.70 -2.26
CA MET A 152 -1.81 -19.27 -3.63
C MET A 152 -2.42 -20.44 -4.38
N LYS A 153 -3.65 -20.28 -4.87
CA LYS A 153 -4.33 -21.28 -5.68
C LYS A 153 -4.11 -20.97 -7.15
N GLN A 154 -3.91 -22.01 -7.96
CA GLN A 154 -3.61 -21.89 -9.39
C GLN A 154 -4.63 -21.04 -10.18
N THR A 155 -5.87 -20.98 -9.71
CA THR A 155 -6.94 -20.23 -10.37
C THR A 155 -6.73 -18.72 -10.26
N TYR A 156 -6.32 -18.11 -11.38
CA TYR A 156 -6.38 -16.66 -11.65
C TYR A 156 -5.40 -15.78 -10.86
N LEU A 157 -4.15 -16.20 -10.72
CA LEU A 157 -3.08 -15.39 -10.12
C LEU A 157 -2.70 -14.21 -11.03
N THR A 158 -3.29 -13.05 -10.78
CA THR A 158 -2.99 -11.81 -11.52
C THR A 158 -2.20 -10.79 -10.72
N GLU A 159 -2.21 -10.94 -9.39
CA GLU A 159 -1.43 -10.10 -8.50
C GLU A 159 0.06 -10.39 -8.75
N PRO A 160 0.88 -9.38 -9.11
CA PRO A 160 2.27 -9.64 -9.41
C PRO A 160 3.05 -10.11 -8.17
N PHE A 161 3.64 -11.29 -8.28
CA PHE A 161 4.64 -11.82 -7.36
C PHE A 161 5.60 -12.71 -8.14
N ALA A 162 6.84 -12.82 -7.67
CA ALA A 162 7.84 -13.68 -8.30
C ALA A 162 8.88 -14.16 -7.27
N ASP A 163 9.49 -15.32 -7.52
CA ASP A 163 10.79 -15.64 -6.97
C ASP A 163 11.82 -14.65 -7.53
N ILE A 164 12.47 -13.93 -6.63
CA ILE A 164 13.45 -12.89 -6.98
C ILE A 164 14.89 -13.30 -6.74
N SER A 165 15.16 -14.57 -6.42
CA SER A 165 16.51 -15.07 -6.10
C SER A 165 17.53 -14.78 -7.20
N VAL A 166 17.10 -14.74 -8.47
CA VAL A 166 17.96 -14.41 -9.63
C VAL A 166 18.32 -12.93 -9.74
N ALA A 167 17.57 -12.04 -9.11
CA ALA A 167 17.74 -10.58 -9.17
C ALA A 167 18.02 -9.95 -7.79
N SER A 168 17.92 -10.72 -6.71
CA SER A 168 18.12 -10.29 -5.34
C SER A 168 19.60 -10.27 -4.96
N ASN A 169 19.98 -9.33 -4.09
CA ASN A 169 21.29 -9.37 -3.42
C ASN A 169 21.35 -10.41 -2.29
N MET A 170 20.23 -11.05 -1.96
CA MET A 170 20.09 -12.05 -0.89
C MET A 170 19.62 -13.38 -1.49
N ILE A 171 20.56 -14.14 -2.06
CA ILE A 171 20.28 -15.35 -2.83
C ILE A 171 19.78 -16.50 -1.92
N ASP A 172 20.26 -16.57 -0.68
CA ASP A 172 20.01 -17.71 0.22
C ASP A 172 18.60 -17.74 0.83
N GLU A 173 17.81 -16.66 0.68
CA GLU A 173 16.50 -16.55 1.34
C GLU A 173 15.36 -17.24 0.57
N ASN A 174 15.60 -17.65 -0.69
CA ASN A 174 14.56 -18.13 -1.62
C ASN A 174 13.33 -17.21 -1.59
N GLU A 175 13.61 -15.92 -1.79
CA GLU A 175 12.66 -14.85 -1.56
C GLU A 175 11.62 -14.80 -2.67
N VAL A 176 10.34 -14.87 -2.27
CA VAL A 176 9.20 -14.57 -3.12
C VAL A 176 8.68 -13.20 -2.73
N LEU A 177 8.70 -12.25 -3.66
CA LEU A 177 8.29 -10.87 -3.40
C LEU A 177 6.95 -10.60 -4.05
N PHE A 178 5.97 -10.19 -3.24
CA PHE A 178 4.68 -9.69 -3.74
C PHE A 178 4.74 -8.19 -3.96
N SER A 179 4.04 -7.73 -4.99
CA SER A 179 3.85 -6.32 -5.25
C SER A 179 3.18 -5.60 -4.08
N ILE A 180 3.47 -4.30 -3.97
CA ILE A 180 2.69 -3.39 -3.13
C ILE A 180 1.19 -3.50 -3.44
N GLY A 181 0.37 -3.47 -2.39
CA GLY A 181 -1.08 -3.46 -2.51
C GLY A 181 -1.73 -4.84 -2.64
N SER A 182 -0.95 -5.93 -2.60
CA SER A 182 -1.52 -7.27 -2.58
C SER A 182 -2.46 -7.46 -1.40
N ILE A 183 -3.61 -8.08 -1.69
CA ILE A 183 -4.71 -8.30 -0.75
C ILE A 183 -4.78 -9.78 -0.41
N PHE A 184 -5.00 -10.06 0.87
CA PHE A 184 -5.12 -11.42 1.40
C PHE A 184 -6.40 -11.55 2.22
N ARG A 185 -7.05 -12.70 2.13
CA ARG A 185 -8.14 -13.10 3.03
C ARG A 185 -7.53 -13.74 4.27
N ILE A 186 -8.00 -13.37 5.44
CA ILE A 186 -7.58 -13.98 6.72
C ILE A 186 -8.41 -15.22 6.95
N ASP A 187 -7.87 -16.40 6.66
CA ASP A 187 -8.64 -17.65 6.73
C ASP A 187 -8.75 -18.14 8.18
N SER A 188 -7.63 -18.12 8.91
CA SER A 188 -7.58 -18.64 10.28
C SER A 188 -6.43 -18.04 11.07
N ILE A 189 -6.58 -18.00 12.41
CA ILE A 189 -5.51 -17.64 13.34
C ILE A 189 -5.51 -18.67 14.47
N HIS A 190 -4.39 -19.33 14.69
CA HIS A 190 -4.25 -20.33 15.75
C HIS A 190 -2.88 -20.25 16.43
N ALA A 191 -2.81 -20.69 17.69
CA ALA A 191 -1.57 -20.71 18.46
C ALA A 191 -0.72 -21.94 18.05
N LEU A 192 0.57 -21.73 17.81
CA LEU A 192 1.58 -22.79 17.66
C LEU A 192 2.20 -23.14 19.01
N SER A 193 2.35 -22.13 19.87
CA SER A 193 2.84 -22.24 21.25
C SER A 193 2.21 -21.12 22.10
N GLU A 194 2.63 -20.98 23.35
CA GLU A 194 2.17 -19.89 24.23
C GLU A 194 2.48 -18.48 23.70
N THR A 195 3.53 -18.34 22.89
CA THR A 195 4.05 -17.03 22.42
C THR A 195 4.07 -16.89 20.90
N GLN A 196 3.74 -17.95 20.16
CA GLN A 196 3.82 -17.98 18.71
C GLN A 196 2.47 -18.28 18.07
N TRP A 197 2.10 -17.47 17.08
CA TRP A 197 0.86 -17.56 16.35
C TRP A 197 1.09 -17.93 14.89
N HIS A 198 0.16 -18.70 14.35
CA HIS A 198 0.06 -19.02 12.94
C HIS A 198 -1.15 -18.30 12.34
N ILE A 199 -0.95 -17.62 11.23
CA ILE A 199 -2.00 -16.91 10.51
C ILE A 199 -2.05 -17.47 9.09
N ASP A 200 -3.14 -18.16 8.78
CA ASP A 200 -3.43 -18.62 7.43
C ASP A 200 -4.03 -17.48 6.61
N LEU A 201 -3.38 -17.18 5.49
CA LEU A 201 -3.81 -16.20 4.51
C LEU A 201 -4.01 -16.88 3.16
N SER A 202 -5.03 -16.46 2.42
CA SER A 202 -5.18 -16.79 1.01
C SER A 202 -5.00 -15.54 0.16
N LEU A 203 -4.15 -15.62 -0.87
CA LEU A 203 -4.01 -14.53 -1.84
C LEU A 203 -5.34 -14.31 -2.55
N VAL A 204 -5.81 -13.07 -2.54
CA VAL A 204 -7.03 -12.67 -3.22
C VAL A 204 -6.68 -12.12 -4.58
N THR A 205 -7.41 -12.55 -5.60
CA THR A 205 -7.18 -12.13 -6.98
C THR A 205 -8.34 -11.28 -7.47
N HIS A 206 -8.14 -10.57 -8.58
CA HIS A 206 -9.14 -9.67 -9.17
C HIS A 206 -10.50 -10.30 -9.52
N ASN A 207 -10.61 -11.63 -9.50
CA ASN A 207 -11.86 -12.36 -9.79
C ASN A 207 -12.63 -12.75 -8.52
N ASP A 208 -12.11 -12.45 -7.34
CA ASP A 208 -12.84 -12.66 -6.08
C ASP A 208 -14.03 -11.70 -6.02
N GLU A 209 -15.25 -12.24 -5.96
CA GLU A 209 -16.51 -11.48 -6.07
C GLU A 209 -16.59 -10.33 -5.05
N ASP A 210 -16.06 -10.54 -3.84
CA ASP A 210 -16.06 -9.53 -2.78
C ASP A 210 -15.14 -8.35 -3.13
N VAL A 211 -13.98 -8.62 -3.72
CA VAL A 211 -13.03 -7.59 -4.16
C VAL A 211 -13.51 -6.91 -5.44
N VAL A 212 -14.12 -7.64 -6.37
CA VAL A 212 -14.75 -7.06 -7.55
C VAL A 212 -15.84 -6.08 -7.12
N ARG A 213 -16.74 -6.51 -6.23
CA ARG A 213 -17.83 -5.69 -5.70
C ARG A 213 -17.31 -4.46 -4.96
N PHE A 214 -16.30 -4.61 -4.13
CA PHE A 214 -15.66 -3.49 -3.43
C PHE A 214 -14.96 -2.54 -4.40
N SER A 215 -14.20 -3.06 -5.35
CA SER A 215 -13.49 -2.27 -6.37
C SER A 215 -14.44 -1.57 -7.33
N GLN A 216 -15.58 -2.19 -7.64
CA GLN A 216 -16.65 -1.60 -8.43
C GLN A 216 -17.33 -0.47 -7.65
N TYR A 217 -17.66 -0.67 -6.38
CA TYR A 217 -18.16 0.40 -5.52
C TYR A 217 -17.18 1.59 -5.43
N LEU A 218 -15.87 1.32 -5.31
CA LEU A 218 -14.84 2.37 -5.33
C LEU A 218 -14.76 3.08 -6.69
N ARG A 219 -14.84 2.35 -7.81
CA ARG A 219 -14.82 2.94 -9.16
C ARG A 219 -16.09 3.74 -9.47
N GLU A 220 -17.25 3.26 -9.09
CA GLU A 220 -18.53 3.97 -9.23
C GLU A 220 -18.60 5.22 -8.34
N SER A 221 -17.80 5.27 -7.27
CA SER A 221 -17.67 6.47 -6.42
C SER A 221 -16.57 7.43 -6.88
N VAL A 222 -15.71 7.03 -7.83
CA VAL A 222 -14.59 7.81 -8.39
C VAL A 222 -14.67 7.76 -9.92
N ASP A 223 -15.50 8.64 -10.49
CA ASP A 223 -15.96 8.67 -11.89
C ASP A 223 -14.87 8.97 -12.95
N SER A 224 -13.57 9.06 -12.58
CA SER A 224 -12.50 9.41 -13.53
C SER A 224 -11.10 8.99 -13.07
N LYS A 225 -10.11 9.12 -13.97
CA LYS A 225 -8.68 8.95 -13.63
C LYS A 225 -8.35 9.75 -12.36
N PRO A 226 -7.70 9.15 -11.35
CA PRO A 226 -7.41 9.82 -10.10
C PRO A 226 -6.63 11.12 -10.35
N THR A 227 -7.26 12.24 -10.00
CA THR A 227 -6.69 13.57 -9.97
C THR A 227 -6.05 13.83 -8.61
N PHE A 228 -5.22 14.87 -8.52
CA PHE A 228 -4.69 15.31 -7.22
C PHE A 228 -5.77 15.75 -6.23
N ILE A 229 -6.98 16.07 -6.72
CA ILE A 229 -8.14 16.41 -5.89
C ILE A 229 -8.70 15.15 -5.21
N ASP A 230 -8.68 14.00 -5.89
CA ASP A 230 -9.13 12.73 -5.32
C ASP A 230 -8.27 12.32 -4.11
N LEU A 231 -6.97 12.66 -4.13
CA LEU A 231 -6.09 12.45 -2.97
C LEU A 231 -6.51 13.30 -1.75
N ILE A 232 -6.89 14.56 -1.96
CA ILE A 232 -7.42 15.41 -0.89
C ILE A 232 -8.70 14.80 -0.31
N ASP A 233 -9.53 14.21 -1.17
CA ASP A 233 -10.81 13.61 -0.80
C ASP A 233 -10.66 12.31 -0.04
N ILE A 234 -9.67 11.50 -0.41
CA ILE A 234 -9.26 10.33 0.36
C ILE A 234 -8.86 10.74 1.79
N PHE A 235 -7.98 11.73 1.96
CA PHE A 235 -7.61 12.22 3.29
C PHE A 235 -8.81 12.76 4.07
N PHE A 236 -9.69 13.50 3.41
CA PHE A 236 -10.89 14.03 4.03
C PHE A 236 -11.83 12.91 4.50
N ASN A 237 -12.00 11.85 3.70
CA ASN A 237 -12.83 10.69 4.05
C ASN A 237 -12.22 9.85 5.17
N MET A 238 -10.89 9.81 5.28
CA MET A 238 -10.16 9.23 6.40
C MET A 238 -10.24 10.08 7.69
N ASN A 239 -10.90 11.25 7.65
CA ASN A 239 -10.89 12.28 8.70
C ASN A 239 -9.48 12.82 9.01
N ASP A 240 -8.54 12.66 8.08
CA ASP A 240 -7.19 13.22 8.18
C ASP A 240 -7.19 14.65 7.62
N TYR A 241 -7.85 15.54 8.36
CA TYR A 241 -8.09 16.92 7.94
C TYR A 241 -6.79 17.73 7.83
N GLN A 242 -5.78 17.41 8.65
CA GLN A 242 -4.48 18.07 8.59
C GLN A 242 -3.77 17.79 7.28
N ARG A 243 -3.69 16.51 6.86
CA ARG A 243 -3.07 16.16 5.57
C ARG A 243 -3.89 16.69 4.41
N ALA A 244 -5.23 16.61 4.46
CA ALA A 244 -6.09 17.20 3.43
C ALA A 244 -5.80 18.70 3.23
N ALA A 245 -5.65 19.47 4.31
CA ALA A 245 -5.31 20.90 4.22
C ALA A 245 -3.88 21.14 3.70
N HIS A 246 -2.90 20.34 4.14
CA HIS A 246 -1.52 20.44 3.69
C HIS A 246 -1.38 20.22 2.18
N TYR A 247 -2.00 19.17 1.65
CA TYR A 247 -1.96 18.86 0.22
C TYR A 247 -2.69 19.90 -0.62
N SER A 248 -3.84 20.41 -0.16
CA SER A 248 -4.52 21.52 -0.83
C SER A 248 -3.63 22.76 -0.94
N LYS A 249 -2.95 23.17 0.14
CA LYS A 249 -2.00 24.29 0.11
C LYS A 249 -0.82 24.04 -0.83
N THR A 250 -0.33 22.81 -0.88
CA THR A 250 0.79 22.41 -1.74
C THR A 250 0.40 22.45 -3.23
N LEU A 251 -0.82 22.03 -3.56
CA LEU A 251 -1.33 22.09 -4.94
C LEU A 251 -1.55 23.53 -5.39
N LEU A 252 -2.10 24.40 -4.54
CA LEU A 252 -2.28 25.83 -4.85
C LEU A 252 -0.97 26.56 -5.17
N LYS A 253 0.18 26.05 -4.69
CA LYS A 253 1.51 26.60 -5.00
C LYS A 253 2.04 26.20 -6.38
N LYS A 254 1.42 25.23 -7.08
CA LYS A 254 1.83 24.81 -8.42
C LYS A 254 1.22 25.73 -9.49
N ILE A 255 2.05 26.12 -10.47
CA ILE A 255 1.79 27.22 -11.40
C ILE A 255 0.76 26.89 -12.51
N SER A 256 0.47 25.60 -12.76
CA SER A 256 -0.38 25.15 -13.88
C SER A 256 -1.77 24.67 -13.45
N LEU A 257 -2.54 25.49 -12.73
CA LEU A 257 -3.92 25.18 -12.35
C LEU A 257 -4.90 26.09 -13.09
N THR A 258 -5.93 25.50 -13.69
CA THR A 258 -7.08 26.23 -14.23
C THR A 258 -7.87 26.91 -13.09
N ASN A 259 -8.68 27.92 -13.42
CA ASN A 259 -9.54 28.59 -12.43
C ASN A 259 -10.52 27.62 -11.74
N VAL A 260 -11.00 26.61 -12.46
CA VAL A 260 -11.91 25.58 -11.93
C VAL A 260 -11.19 24.71 -10.90
N GLU A 261 -10.04 24.14 -11.26
CA GLU A 261 -9.25 23.32 -10.32
C GLU A 261 -8.84 24.12 -9.08
N ARG A 262 -8.44 25.38 -9.27
CA ARG A 262 -8.07 26.27 -8.17
C ARG A 262 -9.26 26.50 -7.23
N SER A 263 -10.46 26.71 -7.76
CA SER A 263 -11.68 26.88 -6.95
C SER A 263 -12.01 25.63 -6.14
N GLU A 264 -11.80 24.45 -6.73
CA GLU A 264 -12.05 23.17 -6.08
C GLU A 264 -11.05 22.90 -4.96
N ILE A 265 -9.78 23.21 -5.18
CA ILE A 265 -8.74 23.05 -4.15
C ILE A 265 -8.98 24.04 -3.00
N TYR A 266 -9.43 25.28 -3.26
CA TYR A 266 -9.82 26.20 -2.20
C TYR A 266 -11.04 25.70 -1.40
N LEU A 267 -12.04 25.13 -2.08
CA LEU A 267 -13.19 24.52 -1.40
C LEU A 267 -12.76 23.36 -0.51
N ALA A 268 -11.91 22.46 -1.02
CA ALA A 268 -11.39 21.33 -0.27
C ALA A 268 -10.53 21.78 0.93
N LEU A 269 -9.72 22.83 0.77
CA LEU A 269 -8.97 23.45 1.85
C LEU A 269 -9.90 24.02 2.94
N GLY A 270 -10.93 24.77 2.56
CA GLY A 270 -11.91 25.32 3.50
C GLY A 270 -12.64 24.22 4.28
N GLN A 271 -12.99 23.12 3.60
CA GLN A 271 -13.58 21.94 4.23
C GLN A 271 -12.63 21.26 5.21
N ALA A 272 -11.36 21.07 4.83
CA ALA A 272 -10.36 20.47 5.70
C ALA A 272 -10.11 21.30 6.96
N VAL A 273 -9.96 22.62 6.83
CA VAL A 273 -9.79 23.53 7.99
C VAL A 273 -11.03 23.53 8.88
N THR A 274 -12.23 23.51 8.28
CA THR A 274 -13.49 23.40 9.04
C THR A 274 -13.55 22.06 9.77
N GLY A 275 -13.26 20.95 9.09
CA GLY A 275 -13.26 19.59 9.65
C GLY A 275 -12.30 19.45 10.82
N GLN A 276 -11.10 20.03 10.72
CA GLN A 276 -10.14 20.11 11.82
C GLN A 276 -10.72 20.86 13.02
N PHE A 277 -11.27 22.06 12.80
CA PHE A 277 -11.91 22.84 13.86
C PHE A 277 -13.10 22.12 14.52
N VAL A 278 -13.87 21.34 13.75
CA VAL A 278 -14.97 20.52 14.27
C VAL A 278 -14.48 19.37 15.14
N ALA A 279 -13.43 18.68 14.69
CA ALA A 279 -12.82 17.57 15.42
C ALA A 279 -12.25 18.04 16.76
N ASP A 280 -11.63 19.22 16.77
CA ASP A 280 -10.99 19.78 17.95
C ASP A 280 -12.01 20.36 18.97
N ASN A 281 -13.23 20.73 18.55
CA ASN A 281 -14.21 21.45 19.37
C ASN A 281 -15.58 20.75 19.53
N SER A 282 -15.62 19.42 19.46
CA SER A 282 -16.85 18.68 19.16
C SER A 282 -18.05 18.91 20.11
N SER A 283 -19.06 19.65 19.64
CA SER A 283 -20.46 19.61 20.11
C SER A 283 -21.39 19.05 19.02
N GLN A 284 -22.54 18.51 19.42
CA GLN A 284 -23.51 17.81 18.55
C GLN A 284 -24.01 18.66 17.35
N THR A 285 -24.07 19.98 17.51
CA THR A 285 -24.50 20.95 16.50
C THR A 285 -23.53 21.06 15.33
N ILE A 286 -22.24 20.91 15.59
CA ILE A 286 -21.19 21.05 14.57
C ILE A 286 -21.13 19.78 13.69
N ARG A 287 -21.41 18.59 14.27
CA ARG A 287 -21.57 17.34 13.52
C ARG A 287 -22.68 17.42 12.45
N ARG A 288 -23.78 18.13 12.73
CA ARG A 288 -24.87 18.34 11.75
C ARG A 288 -24.43 19.21 10.57
N ARG A 289 -23.61 20.26 10.80
CA ARG A 289 -23.05 21.09 9.71
C ARG A 289 -22.10 20.29 8.81
N LEU A 290 -21.32 19.37 9.38
CA LEU A 290 -20.45 18.47 8.61
C LEU A 290 -21.25 17.50 7.72
N PHE A 291 -22.37 16.96 8.23
CA PHE A 291 -23.29 16.14 7.43
C PHE A 291 -23.89 16.92 6.26
N VAL A 292 -24.28 18.17 6.48
CA VAL A 292 -24.81 19.06 5.42
C VAL A 292 -23.72 19.35 4.37
N ALA A 293 -22.49 19.66 4.78
CA ALA A 293 -21.36 19.85 3.86
C ALA A 293 -21.04 18.58 3.04
N ARG A 294 -21.05 17.40 3.67
CA ARG A 294 -20.92 16.09 3.00
C ARG A 294 -22.03 15.86 1.97
N THR A 295 -23.26 16.24 2.30
CA THR A 295 -24.44 16.07 1.44
C THR A 295 -24.44 17.03 0.26
N ILE A 296 -24.09 18.30 0.49
CA ILE A 296 -23.95 19.31 -0.57
C ILE A 296 -22.85 18.88 -1.54
N ARG A 297 -21.69 18.42 -1.04
CA ARG A 297 -20.58 17.96 -1.88
C ARG A 297 -20.95 16.76 -2.75
N ARG A 298 -21.61 15.73 -2.18
CA ARG A 298 -22.11 14.58 -2.94
C ARG A 298 -23.13 14.98 -4.02
N ARG A 299 -24.00 15.96 -3.73
CA ARG A 299 -24.97 16.49 -4.71
C ARG A 299 -24.29 17.28 -5.84
N THR A 300 -23.24 18.04 -5.55
CA THR A 300 -22.48 18.78 -6.57
C THR A 300 -21.71 17.82 -7.48
N ILE A 301 -21.14 16.75 -6.93
CA ILE A 301 -20.49 15.68 -7.71
C ILE A 301 -21.52 14.97 -8.60
N ARG A 302 -22.65 14.52 -8.06
CA ARG A 302 -23.70 13.82 -8.82
C ARG A 302 -24.34 14.67 -9.93
N ARG A 303 -24.50 15.99 -9.71
CA ARG A 303 -25.00 16.93 -10.75
C ARG A 303 -24.01 17.12 -11.90
N ARG A 304 -22.71 16.90 -11.67
CA ARG A 304 -21.68 16.98 -12.72
C ARG A 304 -21.64 15.73 -13.59
N THR A 305 -21.92 14.56 -13.02
CA THR A 305 -22.06 13.29 -13.77
C THR A 305 -23.19 13.39 -14.80
N ILE A 306 -24.36 13.91 -14.41
CA ILE A 306 -25.52 14.07 -15.30
C ILE A 306 -25.20 15.05 -16.45
N ARG A 307 -24.59 16.20 -16.15
CA ARG A 307 -24.23 17.19 -17.18
C ARG A 307 -23.14 16.74 -18.16
N ARG A 308 -22.26 15.81 -17.76
CA ARG A 308 -21.25 15.25 -18.67
C ARG A 308 -21.83 14.18 -19.60
N MET A 309 -22.78 13.38 -19.12
CA MET A 309 -23.50 12.40 -19.95
C MET A 309 -24.36 13.07 -21.04
N ASP A 310 -25.04 14.17 -20.71
CA ASP A 310 -25.87 14.92 -21.68
C ASP A 310 -25.05 15.60 -22.80
N ASN A 311 -23.77 15.88 -22.56
CA ASN A 311 -22.89 16.49 -23.57
C ASN A 311 -22.15 15.47 -24.45
N SER A 312 -22.14 14.18 -24.07
CA SER A 312 -21.54 13.10 -24.85
C SER A 312 -22.53 12.37 -25.77
N SER A 313 -23.83 12.63 -25.64
CA SER A 313 -24.90 12.09 -26.48
C SER A 313 -25.26 12.99 -27.67
N HIS A 314 -24.52 14.09 -27.87
CA HIS A 314 -24.69 15.05 -28.98
C HIS A 314 -23.39 15.34 -29.74
N ALA A 315 -22.42 14.41 -29.71
CA ALA A 315 -21.18 14.49 -30.48
C ALA A 315 -21.02 13.24 -31.37
#